data_AF-A0A7S2WGE1-F1
#
_entry.id   AF-A0A7S2WGE1-F1
#
_cell.length_a   1.000
_cell.length_b   1.000
_cell.length_c   1.000
_cell.angle_alpha   90.00
_cell.angle_beta   90.00
_cell.angle_gamma   90.00
#
_symmetry.space_group_name_H-M   'P 1'
#
loop_
_entity.id
_entity.type
_entity.pdbx_description
1 polymer ?
#
loop_
_entity_poly.entity_id
_entity_poly.type
_entity_poly.pdbx_seq_one_letter_code
_entity_poly.pdbx_strand_id
1 'polypeptide(L)'
;LVCASVLSPEHEFRFMLVNQMQRDLASNNVLVVIAALLAATSIITGDMAPAISGEVSKLLGHSSDQVRKKAIIALHRLYQIAPEIVTHEEVSEKLRRHLCDRDPSVMGSSLNVIEALAMSDPKPFKD
;
A
#
# COMPACT_ATOMS: atom_id res chain seq x y z
N LEU A 1 -6.78 2.73 -17.37
CA LEU A 1 -5.34 2.70 -17.00
C LEU A 1 -4.51 3.73 -17.78
N VAL A 2 -4.62 3.85 -19.12
CA VAL A 2 -3.87 4.88 -19.90
C VAL A 2 -4.37 6.31 -19.65
N CYS A 3 -5.66 6.51 -19.35
CA CYS A 3 -6.21 7.86 -19.14
C CYS A 3 -5.62 8.57 -17.92
N ALA A 4 -5.20 7.85 -16.87
CA ALA A 4 -4.63 8.46 -15.67
C ALA A 4 -3.26 9.13 -15.92
N SER A 5 -2.53 8.68 -16.94
CA SER A 5 -1.21 9.20 -17.31
C SER A 5 -1.26 10.45 -18.22
N VAL A 6 -2.47 10.88 -18.63
CA VAL A 6 -2.69 11.99 -19.60
C VAL A 6 -3.40 13.19 -18.94
N LEU A 7 -3.76 13.11 -17.66
CA LEU A 7 -4.50 14.20 -17.00
C LEU A 7 -3.57 15.24 -16.37
N SER A 8 -3.69 16.48 -16.87
CA SER A 8 -3.10 17.71 -16.32
C SER A 8 -3.54 17.96 -14.86
N PRO A 9 -2.75 18.71 -14.07
CA PRO A 9 -2.87 18.78 -12.61
C PRO A 9 -3.97 19.73 -12.12
N GLU A 10 -5.21 19.50 -12.52
CA GLU A 10 -6.37 20.27 -12.07
C GLU A 10 -7.05 19.56 -10.89
N HIS A 11 -7.23 20.31 -9.80
CA HIS A 11 -7.67 19.86 -8.48
C HIS A 11 -8.87 18.89 -8.53
N GLU A 12 -9.89 19.17 -9.35
CA GLU A 12 -11.10 18.34 -9.46
C GLU A 12 -10.82 16.91 -9.95
N PHE A 13 -9.93 16.74 -10.93
CA PHE A 13 -9.58 15.42 -11.43
C PHE A 13 -8.81 14.58 -10.40
N ARG A 14 -8.05 15.23 -9.51
CA ARG A 14 -7.39 14.54 -8.39
C ARG A 14 -8.40 14.01 -7.38
N PHE A 15 -9.42 14.79 -7.00
CA PHE A 15 -10.49 14.29 -6.12
C PHE A 15 -11.26 13.14 -6.75
N MET A 16 -11.57 13.23 -8.05
CA MET A 16 -12.21 12.13 -8.76
C MET A 16 -11.36 10.86 -8.76
N LEU A 17 -10.05 11.00 -8.97
CA LEU A 17 -9.10 9.89 -8.95
C LEU A 17 -9.03 9.24 -7.56
N VAL A 18 -8.89 10.03 -6.49
CA VAL A 18 -8.89 9.53 -5.10
C VAL A 18 -10.19 8.79 -4.81
N ASN A 19 -11.34 9.40 -5.12
CA ASN A 19 -12.65 8.79 -4.89
C ASN A 19 -12.81 7.47 -5.68
N GLN A 20 -12.34 7.42 -6.92
CA GLN A 20 -12.38 6.20 -7.73
C GLN A 20 -11.47 5.12 -7.14
N MET A 21 -10.24 5.47 -6.73
CA MET A 21 -9.32 4.54 -6.08
C MET A 21 -9.90 3.98 -4.79
N GLN A 22 -10.53 4.79 -3.95
CA GLN A 22 -11.20 4.32 -2.74
C GLN A 22 -12.31 3.31 -3.06
N ARG A 23 -13.14 3.58 -4.08
CA ARG A 23 -14.17 2.63 -4.53
C ARG A 23 -13.56 1.32 -5.05
N ASP A 24 -12.50 1.40 -5.83
CA ASP A 24 -11.86 0.22 -6.41
C ASP A 24 -11.16 -0.62 -5.33
N LEU A 25 -10.54 0.00 -4.33
CA LEU A 25 -9.94 -0.67 -3.17
C LEU A 25 -11.00 -1.34 -2.28
N ALA A 26 -12.19 -0.77 -2.17
CA ALA A 26 -13.32 -1.32 -1.42
C ALA A 26 -14.18 -2.32 -2.22
N SER A 27 -13.79 -2.65 -3.46
CA SER A 27 -14.55 -3.55 -4.32
C SER A 27 -14.53 -4.99 -3.82
N ASN A 28 -15.63 -5.72 -4.04
CA ASN A 28 -15.68 -7.17 -3.79
C ASN A 28 -14.94 -7.98 -4.87
N ASN A 29 -14.58 -7.35 -5.99
CA ASN A 29 -13.87 -8.03 -7.06
C ASN A 29 -12.36 -7.98 -6.81
N VAL A 30 -11.78 -9.15 -6.53
CA VAL A 30 -10.34 -9.31 -6.26
C VAL A 30 -9.45 -8.72 -7.36
N LEU A 31 -9.83 -8.85 -8.64
CA LEU A 31 -9.04 -8.30 -9.74
C LEU A 31 -9.06 -6.78 -9.75
N VAL A 32 -10.20 -6.17 -9.40
CA VAL A 32 -10.34 -4.71 -9.27
C VAL A 32 -9.48 -4.21 -8.11
N VAL A 33 -9.53 -4.89 -6.96
CA VAL A 33 -8.73 -4.54 -5.79
C VAL A 33 -7.23 -4.66 -6.09
N ILE A 34 -6.79 -5.74 -6.74
CA ILE A 34 -5.38 -5.91 -7.14
C ILE A 34 -4.95 -4.81 -8.10
N ALA A 35 -5.77 -4.49 -9.11
CA ALA A 35 -5.48 -3.41 -10.04
C ALA A 35 -5.39 -2.04 -9.33
N ALA A 36 -6.27 -1.80 -8.35
CA ALA A 36 -6.27 -0.58 -7.54
C ALA A 36 -5.02 -0.47 -6.66
N LEU A 37 -4.59 -1.58 -6.03
CA LEU A 37 -3.35 -1.64 -5.25
C LEU A 37 -2.11 -1.38 -6.11
N LEU A 38 -2.06 -1.94 -7.33
CA LEU A 38 -0.98 -1.65 -8.28
C LEU A 38 -1.01 -0.19 -8.73
N ALA A 39 -2.19 0.34 -9.06
CA ALA A 39 -2.35 1.75 -9.39
C ALA A 39 -1.90 2.65 -8.23
N ALA A 40 -2.23 2.30 -6.99
CA ALA A 40 -1.77 3.01 -5.80
C ALA A 40 -0.24 3.04 -5.72
N THR A 41 0.46 1.96 -6.06
CA THR A 41 1.93 1.99 -6.04
C THR A 41 2.55 2.93 -7.10
N SER A 42 1.85 3.20 -8.20
CA SER A 42 2.39 3.93 -9.36
C SER A 42 1.91 5.38 -9.47
N ILE A 43 0.69 5.68 -9.02
CA ILE A 43 0.00 6.96 -9.30
C ILE A 43 -0.11 7.84 -8.05
N ILE A 44 -0.02 7.27 -6.85
CA ILE A 44 -0.22 8.02 -5.62
C ILE A 44 0.83 9.11 -5.39
N THR A 45 0.39 10.27 -4.92
CA THR A 45 1.20 11.38 -4.41
C THR A 45 0.93 11.63 -2.92
N GLY A 46 1.79 12.41 -2.25
CA GLY A 46 1.69 12.62 -0.79
C GLY A 46 0.36 13.20 -0.31
N ASP A 47 -0.25 14.10 -1.09
CA ASP A 47 -1.58 14.67 -0.85
C ASP A 47 -2.73 13.64 -0.91
N MET A 48 -2.53 12.52 -1.61
CA MET A 48 -3.51 11.44 -1.72
C MET A 48 -3.35 10.38 -0.63
N ALA A 49 -2.20 10.33 0.04
CA ALA A 49 -1.87 9.30 1.04
C ALA A 49 -2.89 9.17 2.19
N PRO A 50 -3.36 10.28 2.82
CA PRO A 50 -4.32 10.18 3.92
C PRO A 50 -5.65 9.54 3.50
N ALA A 51 -6.06 9.74 2.25
CA ALA A 51 -7.34 9.26 1.76
C ALA A 51 -7.34 7.75 1.46
N ILE A 52 -6.18 7.16 1.17
CA ILE A 52 -6.09 5.75 0.77
C ILE A 52 -5.40 4.83 1.79
N SER A 53 -4.60 5.39 2.72
CA SER A 53 -3.81 4.60 3.67
C SER A 53 -4.68 3.69 4.54
N GLY A 54 -5.87 4.15 4.92
CA GLY A 54 -6.86 3.37 5.67
C GLY A 54 -7.37 2.15 4.90
N GLU A 55 -7.70 2.31 3.61
CA GLU A 55 -8.20 1.21 2.78
C GLU A 55 -7.10 0.18 2.50
N VAL A 56 -5.87 0.64 2.17
CA VAL A 56 -4.73 -0.27 2.00
C VAL A 56 -4.46 -1.08 3.27
N SER A 57 -4.57 -0.45 4.44
CA SER A 57 -4.39 -1.11 5.73
C SER A 57 -5.43 -2.19 6.01
N LYS A 58 -6.69 -1.99 5.60
CA LYS A 58 -7.73 -3.02 5.73
C LYS A 58 -7.46 -4.23 4.83
N LEU A 59 -6.96 -3.98 3.62
CA LEU A 59 -6.68 -5.03 2.62
C LEU A 59 -5.52 -5.96 3.02
N LEU A 60 -4.70 -5.59 4.00
CA LEU A 60 -3.73 -6.51 4.62
C LEU A 60 -4.41 -7.73 5.25
N GLY A 61 -5.65 -7.60 5.75
CA GLY A 61 -6.43 -8.70 6.32
C GLY A 61 -7.30 -9.46 5.31
N HIS A 62 -7.13 -9.23 4.01
CA HIS A 62 -8.01 -9.80 2.99
C HIS A 62 -7.84 -11.32 2.85
N SER A 63 -8.91 -12.03 2.46
CA SER A 63 -8.91 -13.50 2.33
C SER A 63 -7.95 -14.03 1.26
N SER A 64 -7.84 -13.33 0.13
CA SER A 64 -6.89 -13.62 -0.95
C SER A 64 -5.46 -13.23 -0.60
N ASP A 65 -4.53 -14.19 -0.70
CA ASP A 65 -3.08 -14.02 -0.56
C ASP A 65 -2.51 -12.98 -1.55
N GLN A 66 -2.97 -13.00 -2.81
CA GLN A 66 -2.54 -12.05 -3.83
C GLN A 66 -2.85 -10.61 -3.42
N VAL A 67 -4.02 -10.37 -2.80
CA VAL A 67 -4.40 -9.04 -2.30
C VAL A 67 -3.50 -8.64 -1.14
N ARG A 68 -3.30 -9.51 -0.14
CA ARG A 68 -2.45 -9.21 1.02
C ARG A 68 -1.01 -8.88 0.60
N LYS A 69 -0.45 -9.67 -0.31
CA LYS A 69 0.88 -9.44 -0.89
C LYS A 69 0.98 -8.07 -1.57
N LYS A 70 -0.02 -7.68 -2.36
CA LYS A 70 -0.02 -6.37 -3.02
C LYS A 70 -0.27 -5.22 -2.05
N ALA A 71 -1.06 -5.45 -1.00
CA ALA A 71 -1.31 -4.47 0.06
C ALA A 71 -0.03 -4.15 0.85
N ILE A 72 0.83 -5.15 1.12
CA ILE A 72 2.15 -4.95 1.72
C ILE A 72 3.02 -4.00 0.88
N ILE A 73 3.08 -4.22 -0.42
CA ILE A 73 3.87 -3.38 -1.34
C ILE A 73 3.30 -1.96 -1.41
N ALA A 74 1.97 -1.83 -1.46
CA ALA A 74 1.30 -0.53 -1.45
C ALA A 74 1.53 0.24 -0.14
N LEU A 75 1.50 -0.43 1.01
CA LEU A 75 1.80 0.15 2.31
C LEU A 75 3.25 0.68 2.38
N HIS A 76 4.20 -0.10 1.88
CA HIS A 76 5.60 0.34 1.80
C HIS A 76 5.75 1.60 0.94
N ARG A 77 5.08 1.63 -0.23
CA ARG A 77 5.12 2.80 -1.11
C ARG A 77 4.50 4.04 -0.47
N LEU A 78 3.41 3.87 0.27
CA LEU A 78 2.78 4.94 1.05
C LEU A 78 3.74 5.54 2.07
N TYR A 79 4.44 4.69 2.84
CA TYR A 79 5.48 5.12 3.78
C TYR A 79 6.60 5.92 3.12
N GLN A 80 7.07 5.48 1.94
CA GLN A 80 8.13 6.17 1.21
C GLN A 80 7.73 7.57 0.72
N ILE A 81 6.44 7.79 0.43
CA ILE A 81 5.94 9.06 -0.11
C ILE A 81 5.48 10.01 1.00
N ALA A 82 4.83 9.48 2.04
CA ALA A 82 4.20 10.25 3.10
C ALA A 82 4.46 9.59 4.47
N PRO A 83 5.71 9.65 4.98
CA PRO A 83 6.09 9.06 6.26
C PRO A 83 5.38 9.69 7.47
N GLU A 84 4.81 10.88 7.30
CA GLU A 84 3.96 11.56 8.30
C GLU A 84 2.56 10.94 8.42
N ILE A 85 2.10 10.22 7.40
CA ILE A 85 0.78 9.58 7.36
C ILE A 85 0.86 8.12 7.76
N VAL A 86 1.86 7.41 7.23
CA VAL A 86 2.11 6.00 7.57
C VAL A 86 3.47 5.98 8.25
N THR A 87 3.48 5.77 9.56
CA THR A 87 4.72 5.88 10.34
C THR A 87 5.58 4.61 10.23
N HIS A 88 6.89 4.74 10.48
CA HIS A 88 7.80 3.61 10.49
C HIS A 88 7.38 2.51 11.49
N GLU A 89 6.90 2.91 12.67
CA GLU A 89 6.41 1.99 13.70
C GLU A 89 5.17 1.21 13.22
N GLU A 90 4.20 1.90 12.62
CA GLU A 90 2.98 1.29 12.07
C GLU A 90 3.30 0.27 10.97
N VAL A 91 4.18 0.61 10.03
CA VAL A 91 4.60 -0.32 8.98
C VAL A 91 5.31 -1.52 9.59
N SER A 92 6.26 -1.28 10.49
CA SER A 92 7.05 -2.35 11.10
C SER A 92 6.15 -3.33 11.87
N GLU A 93 5.20 -2.83 12.65
CA GLU A 93 4.26 -3.65 13.39
C GLU A 93 3.37 -4.48 12.46
N LYS A 94 2.78 -3.85 11.43
CA LYS A 94 1.95 -4.55 10.45
C LYS A 94 2.72 -5.62 9.70
N LEU A 95 3.94 -5.34 9.24
CA LEU A 95 4.75 -6.31 8.50
C LEU A 95 5.22 -7.47 9.37
N ARG A 96 5.60 -7.22 10.64
CA ARG A 96 5.97 -8.28 11.59
C ARG A 96 4.84 -9.30 11.78
N ARG A 97 3.58 -8.85 11.81
CA ARG A 97 2.43 -9.77 11.87
C ARG A 97 2.31 -10.63 10.60
N HIS A 98 2.61 -10.07 9.44
CA HIS A 98 2.51 -10.77 8.14
C HIS A 98 3.74 -11.64 7.81
N LEU A 99 4.84 -11.54 8.56
CA LEU A 99 5.91 -12.54 8.53
C LEU A 99 5.42 -13.94 8.92
N CYS A 100 4.32 -14.02 9.67
CA CYS A 100 3.68 -15.27 10.08
C CYS A 100 2.44 -15.61 9.22
N ASP A 101 2.31 -15.05 8.02
CA ASP A 101 1.20 -15.37 7.11
C ASP A 101 1.23 -16.85 6.71
N ARG A 102 0.05 -17.42 6.43
CA ARG A 102 -0.07 -18.81 5.99
C ARG A 102 0.53 -19.02 4.60
N ASP A 103 0.47 -18.00 3.76
CA ASP A 103 0.98 -18.05 2.41
C ASP A 103 2.45 -17.57 2.34
N PRO A 104 3.38 -18.40 1.84
CA PRO A 104 4.79 -18.03 1.73
C PRO A 104 5.07 -16.83 0.83
N SER A 105 4.21 -16.54 -0.16
CA SER A 105 4.40 -15.40 -1.04
C SER A 105 4.09 -14.06 -0.35
N VAL A 106 3.15 -14.08 0.61
CA VAL A 106 2.86 -12.94 1.49
C VAL A 106 4.01 -12.75 2.49
N MET A 107 4.44 -13.83 3.16
CA MET A 107 5.57 -13.80 4.09
C MET A 107 6.85 -13.25 3.44
N GLY A 108 7.20 -13.75 2.25
CA GLY A 108 8.37 -13.28 1.52
C GLY A 108 8.29 -11.80 1.12
N SER A 109 7.08 -11.32 0.78
CA SER A 109 6.88 -9.90 0.51
C SER A 109 7.06 -9.05 1.76
N SER A 110 6.57 -9.49 2.92
CA SER A 110 6.78 -8.79 4.20
C SER A 110 8.25 -8.75 4.58
N LEU A 111 8.96 -9.88 4.44
CA LEU A 111 10.39 -9.98 4.73
C LEU A 111 11.21 -9.03 3.86
N ASN A 112 10.94 -8.99 2.55
CA ASN A 112 11.65 -8.11 1.63
C ASN A 112 11.46 -6.62 1.99
N VAL A 113 10.25 -6.23 2.41
CA VAL A 113 10.02 -4.86 2.85
C VAL A 113 10.73 -4.58 4.17
N ILE A 114 10.72 -5.50 5.13
CA ILE A 114 11.44 -5.35 6.40
C ILE A 114 12.95 -5.22 6.18
N GLU A 115 13.52 -6.04 5.30
CA GLU A 115 14.93 -5.94 4.90
C GLU A 115 15.23 -4.54 4.33
N ALA A 116 14.39 -4.04 3.43
CA ALA A 116 14.54 -2.70 2.87
C ALA A 116 14.48 -1.60 3.95
N LEU A 117 13.56 -1.73 4.92
CA LEU A 117 13.46 -0.82 6.06
C LEU A 117 14.71 -0.88 6.93
N ALA A 118 15.19 -2.08 7.27
CA ALA A 118 16.37 -2.28 8.11
C ALA A 118 17.67 -1.76 7.46
N MET A 119 17.77 -1.86 6.13
CA MET A 119 18.87 -1.26 5.37
C MET A 119 18.82 0.27 5.38
N SER A 120 17.61 0.86 5.46
CA SER A 120 17.43 2.31 5.49
C SER A 120 17.59 2.93 6.89
N ASP A 121 17.11 2.26 7.93
CA ASP A 121 17.33 2.61 9.33
C ASP A 121 17.59 1.34 10.17
N PRO A 122 18.87 1.06 10.51
CA PRO A 122 19.22 -0.15 11.26
C PRO A 122 18.85 -0.10 12.75
N LYS A 123 18.56 1.09 13.31
CA LYS A 123 18.34 1.26 14.76
C LYS A 123 17.15 0.46 15.31
N PRO A 124 15.98 0.42 14.67
CA PRO A 124 14.81 -0.32 15.17
C PRO A 124 14.86 -1.86 15.01
N PHE A 125 15.93 -2.41 14.42
CA PHE A 125 16.07 -3.85 14.12
C PHE A 125 17.27 -4.51 14.82
N LYS A 126 17.85 -3.87 15.83
CA LYS A 126 19.06 -4.34 16.53
C LYS A 126 18.82 -5.20 17.78
N ASP A 127 17.57 -5.47 18.15
CA ASP A 127 17.20 -6.28 19.31
C ASP A 127 16.82 -7.72 18.93
#